data_AF-A0A0P7BYL7-F1
#
_entry.id   AF-A0A0P7BYL7-F1
#
_cell.length_a   1.000
_cell.length_b   1.000
_cell.length_c   1.000
_cell.angle_alpha   90.00
_cell.angle_beta   90.00
_cell.angle_gamma   90.00
#
_symmetry.space_group_name_H-M   'P 1'
#
loop_
_entity.id
_entity.type
_entity.pdbx_description
1 polymer ?
#
loop_
_entity_poly.entity_id
_entity_poly.type
_entity_poly.pdbx_seq_one_letter_code
_entity_poly.pdbx_strand_id
1 'polypeptide(L)'
;MNLDQQVDQACADPDIARAAALIADPSRARILKALCDGRAIPATVLAAEARVSPATASAHLAKLVDAGLVTVRREGRNRYYELASTDVAAALEALAVISPPLPVTSLRQSRHVDGLRRSRTCYDHVAGMLGVGLMRALLDAQLLTGHNGVHPSTRAGRDRPASYGRDVRYEVTARGRSELRQFGVDLDGLPPRRPVTRYCVDWSERRQHHLAGALGAAMTHRLFDLGWVRPGRSPRVIQVTPSGVDGLERTFAMDVSSWREQVTGPPLLAAAR
;
A
#
# COMPACT_ATOMS: atom_id res chain seq x y z
N MET A 1 -2.90 43.18 35.89
CA MET A 1 -3.33 43.46 34.51
C MET A 1 -2.11 43.22 33.63
N ASN A 2 -2.03 42.05 33.00
CA ASN A 2 -1.04 41.70 31.97
C ASN A 2 -1.74 40.68 31.07
N LEU A 3 -2.50 41.23 30.13
CA LEU A 3 -2.84 40.57 28.87
C LEU A 3 -1.65 40.84 27.97
N ASP A 4 -0.94 39.79 27.58
CA ASP A 4 -0.30 39.62 26.26
C ASP A 4 0.81 38.57 26.37
N GLN A 5 0.49 37.37 25.87
CA GLN A 5 1.32 36.53 24.99
C GLN A 5 0.78 35.09 25.00
N GLN A 6 -0.46 34.93 24.55
CA GLN A 6 -0.84 33.74 23.80
C GLN A 6 -0.44 34.02 22.35
N VAL A 7 0.72 33.53 21.95
CA VAL A 7 1.11 33.52 20.55
C VAL A 7 0.19 32.52 19.86
N ASP A 8 -0.86 33.08 19.26
CA ASP A 8 -1.77 32.41 18.36
C ASP A 8 -0.93 31.74 17.26
N GLN A 9 -0.94 30.41 17.25
CA GLN A 9 -0.17 29.61 16.31
C GLN A 9 -0.88 29.69 14.96
N ALA A 10 -0.65 30.81 14.26
CA ALA A 10 -1.21 31.10 12.95
C ALA A 10 -0.87 29.96 11.98
N CYS A 11 -1.91 29.41 11.35
CA CYS A 11 -1.86 28.42 10.29
C CYS A 11 -1.12 29.02 9.08
N ALA A 12 0.21 28.88 9.05
CA ALA A 12 1.01 29.22 7.88
C ALA A 12 0.62 28.31 6.71
N ASP A 13 0.52 28.88 5.51
CA ASP A 13 0.32 28.12 4.27
C ASP A 13 1.36 27.00 4.17
N PRO A 14 0.94 25.73 3.96
CA PRO A 14 1.88 24.62 3.84
C PRO A 14 2.92 24.89 2.75
N ASP A 15 4.21 24.79 3.09
CA ASP A 15 5.32 24.94 2.13
C ASP A 15 5.44 23.70 1.23
N ILE A 16 4.53 23.62 0.25
CA ILE A 16 4.46 22.54 -0.74
C ILE A 16 5.76 22.49 -1.57
N ALA A 17 6.38 23.64 -1.85
CA ALA A 17 7.60 23.72 -2.65
C ALA A 17 8.76 22.99 -1.98
N ARG A 18 8.94 23.17 -0.67
CA ARG A 18 9.98 22.47 0.10
C ARG A 18 9.76 20.96 0.11
N ALA A 19 8.52 20.51 0.32
CA ALA A 19 8.18 19.08 0.26
C ALA A 19 8.43 18.51 -1.15
N ALA A 20 8.00 19.20 -2.20
CA ALA A 20 8.20 18.78 -3.58
C ALA A 20 9.69 18.69 -3.96
N ALA A 21 10.51 19.67 -3.55
CA ALA A 21 11.95 19.67 -3.80
C ALA A 21 12.66 18.47 -3.13
N LEU A 22 12.20 18.05 -1.96
CA LEU A 22 12.69 16.85 -1.30
C LEU A 22 12.27 15.58 -2.06
N ILE A 23 11.07 15.53 -2.63
CA ILE A 23 10.61 14.34 -3.36
C ILE A 23 11.22 14.25 -4.77
N ALA A 24 11.49 15.38 -5.42
CA ALA A 24 11.88 15.47 -6.84
C ALA A 24 13.21 14.77 -7.20
N ASP A 25 14.02 14.37 -6.22
CA ASP A 25 15.23 13.60 -6.46
C ASP A 25 14.93 12.12 -6.75
N PRO A 26 15.43 11.53 -7.85
CA PRO A 26 15.09 10.16 -8.23
C PRO A 26 15.44 9.10 -7.17
N SER A 27 16.52 9.29 -6.41
CA SER A 27 16.93 8.36 -5.35
C SER A 27 16.01 8.48 -4.15
N ARG A 28 15.68 9.71 -3.73
CA ARG A 28 14.71 9.95 -2.65
C ARG A 28 13.33 9.44 -3.01
N ALA A 29 12.85 9.66 -4.23
CA ALA A 29 11.59 9.11 -4.71
C ALA A 29 11.57 7.57 -4.66
N ARG A 30 12.66 6.89 -5.01
CA ARG A 30 12.75 5.42 -4.88
C ARG A 30 12.74 4.95 -3.43
N ILE A 31 13.48 5.62 -2.55
CA ILE A 31 13.50 5.33 -1.11
C ILE A 31 12.07 5.48 -0.55
N LEU A 32 11.43 6.63 -0.78
CA LEU A 32 10.08 6.92 -0.32
C LEU A 32 9.06 5.90 -0.85
N LYS A 33 9.16 5.54 -2.14
CA LYS A 33 8.31 4.51 -2.75
C LYS A 33 8.52 3.12 -2.12
N ALA A 34 9.75 2.77 -1.74
CA ALA A 34 10.05 1.51 -1.07
C ALA A 34 9.41 1.44 0.32
N LEU A 35 9.41 2.57 1.04
CA LEU A 35 8.80 2.72 2.36
C LEU A 35 7.28 2.82 2.34
N CYS A 36 6.66 3.01 1.17
CA CYS A 36 5.20 3.11 1.05
C CYS A 36 4.49 1.93 1.71
N ASP A 37 5.06 0.71 1.71
CA ASP A 37 4.42 -0.48 2.28
C ASP A 37 4.27 -0.49 3.81
N GLY A 38 4.67 0.60 4.48
CA GLY A 38 4.49 0.82 5.92
C GLY A 38 5.48 0.03 6.78
N ARG A 39 6.36 -0.77 6.19
CA ARG A 39 7.36 -1.53 6.94
C ARG A 39 8.59 -0.68 7.24
N ALA A 40 9.21 -0.98 8.37
CA ALA A 40 10.51 -0.44 8.70
C ALA A 40 11.60 -1.18 7.91
N ILE A 41 12.30 -0.49 7.00
CA ILE A 41 13.30 -1.06 6.10
C ILE A 41 14.71 -0.60 6.50
N PRO A 42 15.72 -1.49 6.56
CA PRO A 42 17.08 -1.10 6.88
C PRO A 42 17.74 -0.29 5.76
N ALA A 43 18.63 0.64 6.12
CA ALA A 43 19.33 1.53 5.17
C ALA A 43 20.01 0.79 4.00
N THR A 44 20.55 -0.41 4.25
CA THR A 44 21.24 -1.22 3.22
C THR A 44 20.30 -1.66 2.10
N VAL A 45 19.07 -2.05 2.45
CA VAL A 45 18.03 -2.43 1.48
C VAL A 45 17.56 -1.20 0.71
N LEU A 46 17.38 -0.06 1.39
CA LEU A 46 16.99 1.21 0.76
C LEU A 46 18.07 1.73 -0.22
N ALA A 47 19.35 1.56 0.11
CA ALA A 47 20.45 1.92 -0.78
C ALA A 47 20.43 1.07 -2.08
N ALA A 48 20.22 -0.23 -1.95
CA ALA A 48 20.10 -1.14 -3.08
C ALA A 48 18.90 -0.79 -3.98
N GLU A 49 17.74 -0.50 -3.38
CA GLU A 49 16.53 -0.12 -4.11
C GLU A 49 16.68 1.23 -4.85
N ALA A 50 17.31 2.20 -4.19
CA ALA A 50 17.60 3.51 -4.77
C ALA A 50 18.70 3.47 -5.83
N ARG A 51 19.47 2.37 -5.90
CA ARG A 51 20.65 2.16 -6.75
C ARG A 51 21.74 3.19 -6.49
N VAL A 52 22.01 3.48 -5.22
CA VAL A 52 23.05 4.42 -4.78
C VAL A 52 23.97 3.80 -3.74
N SER A 53 25.12 4.45 -3.51
CA SER A 53 26.04 4.00 -2.47
C SER A 53 25.42 4.12 -1.06
N PRO A 54 25.89 3.34 -0.07
CA PRO A 54 25.44 3.48 1.32
C PRO A 54 25.64 4.89 1.88
N ALA A 55 26.72 5.58 1.48
CA ALA A 55 26.98 6.96 1.90
C ALA A 55 25.95 7.94 1.31
N THR A 56 25.65 7.81 0.02
CA THR A 56 24.64 8.61 -0.67
C THR A 56 23.24 8.36 -0.10
N ALA A 57 22.89 7.08 0.14
CA ALA A 57 21.63 6.72 0.79
C ALA A 57 21.51 7.34 2.19
N SER A 58 22.59 7.31 2.99
CA SER A 58 22.59 7.90 4.33
C SER A 58 22.36 9.41 4.29
N ALA A 59 22.98 10.13 3.34
CA ALA A 59 22.76 11.56 3.16
C ALA A 59 21.31 11.88 2.72
N HIS A 60 20.72 11.05 1.85
CA HIS A 60 19.31 11.19 1.48
C HIS A 60 18.37 10.92 2.66
N LEU A 61 18.61 9.85 3.42
CA LEU A 61 17.81 9.48 4.58
C LEU A 61 17.87 10.56 5.67
N ALA A 62 19.04 11.14 5.92
CA ALA A 62 19.16 12.28 6.85
C ALA A 62 18.26 13.45 6.44
N LYS A 63 18.31 13.88 5.16
CA LYS A 63 17.44 14.95 4.64
C LYS A 63 15.95 14.62 4.77
N LEU A 64 15.57 13.37 4.54
CA LEU A 64 14.17 12.93 4.65
C LEU A 64 13.69 12.88 6.10
N VAL A 65 14.58 12.52 7.03
CA VAL A 65 14.30 12.52 8.48
C VAL A 65 14.20 13.95 9.00
N ASP A 66 15.15 14.82 8.65
CA ASP A 66 15.13 16.24 9.05
C ASP A 66 13.88 16.97 8.55
N ALA A 67 13.37 16.55 7.39
CA ALA A 67 12.14 17.09 6.81
C ALA A 67 10.84 16.44 7.33
N GLY A 68 10.93 15.44 8.20
CA GLY A 68 9.76 14.74 8.74
C GLY A 68 8.99 13.89 7.73
N LEU A 69 9.62 13.47 6.62
CA LEU A 69 9.01 12.55 5.65
C LEU A 69 9.24 11.08 6.03
N VAL A 70 10.31 10.81 6.77
CA VAL A 70 10.74 9.47 7.21
C VAL A 70 11.09 9.53 8.69
N THR A 71 10.75 8.49 9.44
CA THR A 71 11.22 8.28 10.81
C THR A 71 12.29 7.19 10.83
N VAL A 72 13.12 7.20 11.87
CA VAL A 72 14.18 6.21 12.07
C VAL A 72 14.10 5.60 13.47
N ARG A 73 14.13 4.27 13.53
CA ARG A 73 14.25 3.51 14.77
C ARG A 73 15.57 2.75 14.77
N ARG A 74 16.30 2.82 15.89
CA ARG A 74 17.54 2.05 16.07
C ARG A 74 17.20 0.72 16.73
N GLU A 75 17.61 -0.37 16.10
CA GLU A 75 17.46 -1.72 16.64
C GLU A 75 18.81 -2.45 16.52
N GLY A 76 19.48 -2.60 17.65
CA GLY A 76 20.85 -3.09 17.73
C GLY A 76 21.83 -2.22 16.94
N ARG A 77 22.55 -2.84 15.99
CA ARG A 77 23.53 -2.17 15.11
C ARG A 77 22.88 -1.53 13.88
N ASN A 78 21.62 -1.84 13.60
CA ASN A 78 20.94 -1.41 12.39
C ASN A 78 19.98 -0.24 12.67
N ARG A 79 19.81 0.60 11.64
CA ARG A 79 18.80 1.65 11.60
C ARG A 79 17.73 1.25 10.60
N TYR A 80 16.49 1.26 11.06
CA TYR A 80 15.30 0.95 10.28
C TYR A 80 14.53 2.24 10.04
N TYR A 81 14.08 2.44 8.81
CA TYR A 81 13.40 3.64 8.38
C TYR A 81 12.00 3.29 7.93
N GLU A 82 11.04 4.15 8.20
CA GLU A 82 9.63 4.02 7.82
C GLU A 82 9.09 5.39 7.42
N LEU A 83 7.98 5.46 6.68
CA LEU A 83 7.34 6.75 6.41
C LEU A 83 6.86 7.36 7.73
N ALA A 84 7.09 8.67 7.90
CA ALA A 84 6.73 9.35 9.13
C ALA A 84 5.22 9.37 9.38
N SER A 85 4.40 9.34 8.32
CA SER A 85 2.95 9.29 8.42
C SER A 85 2.30 8.69 7.18
N THR A 86 1.03 8.33 7.33
CA THR A 86 0.15 7.93 6.21
C THR A 86 -0.11 9.08 5.23
N ASP A 87 0.04 10.34 5.66
CA ASP A 87 -0.17 11.52 4.80
C ASP A 87 0.97 11.69 3.79
N VAL A 88 2.21 11.41 4.20
CA VAL A 88 3.37 11.37 3.29
C VAL A 88 3.13 10.30 2.21
N ALA A 89 2.63 9.16 2.64
CA ALA A 89 2.26 8.07 1.75
C ALA A 89 1.20 8.53 0.73
N ALA A 90 0.11 9.16 1.21
CA ALA A 90 -0.95 9.71 0.38
C ALA A 90 -0.46 10.73 -0.66
N ALA A 91 0.48 11.60 -0.27
CA ALA A 91 1.08 12.58 -1.18
C ALA A 91 1.90 11.91 -2.29
N LEU A 92 2.69 10.87 -1.97
CA LEU A 92 3.49 10.13 -2.95
C LEU A 92 2.63 9.42 -3.99
N GLU A 93 1.50 8.82 -3.58
CA GLU A 93 0.58 8.23 -4.56
C GLU A 93 -0.13 9.31 -5.39
N ALA A 94 -0.54 10.44 -4.79
CA ALA A 94 -1.14 11.55 -5.54
C ALA A 94 -0.20 12.06 -6.66
N LEU A 95 1.11 12.09 -6.40
CA LEU A 95 2.13 12.37 -7.41
C LEU A 95 2.23 11.26 -8.46
N ALA A 96 2.17 9.99 -8.05
CA ALA A 96 2.21 8.86 -8.97
C ALA A 96 1.05 8.88 -9.99
N VAL A 97 -0.14 9.37 -9.61
CA VAL A 97 -1.30 9.51 -10.52
C VAL A 97 -1.03 10.43 -11.69
N ILE A 98 -0.39 11.57 -11.42
CA ILE A 98 -0.16 12.63 -12.42
C ILE A 98 1.17 12.45 -13.15
N SER A 99 1.97 11.46 -12.74
CA SER A 99 3.27 11.17 -13.33
C SER A 99 3.13 10.22 -14.52
N PRO A 100 3.84 10.45 -15.64
CA PRO A 100 3.85 9.51 -16.75
C PRO A 100 4.43 8.17 -16.30
N PRO A 101 3.89 7.02 -16.75
CA PRO A 101 4.50 5.74 -16.47
C PRO A 101 5.89 5.69 -17.09
N LEU A 102 6.88 5.22 -16.33
CA LEU A 102 8.20 4.99 -16.89
C LEU A 102 8.12 3.87 -17.95
N PRO A 103 8.70 4.06 -19.15
CA PRO A 103 8.69 3.03 -20.18
C PRO A 103 9.36 1.76 -19.67
N VAL A 104 8.76 0.62 -20.00
CA VAL A 104 9.31 -0.71 -19.67
C VAL A 104 10.34 -1.07 -20.72
N THR A 105 11.62 -1.08 -20.34
CA THR A 105 12.74 -1.29 -21.28
C THR A 105 13.40 -2.66 -21.14
N SER A 106 12.87 -3.54 -20.27
CA SER A 106 13.43 -4.89 -20.07
C SER A 106 12.40 -5.93 -19.65
N LEU A 107 12.68 -7.21 -19.94
CA LEU A 107 11.88 -8.35 -19.47
C LEU A 107 11.78 -8.42 -17.93
N ARG A 108 12.86 -8.04 -17.22
CA ARG A 108 12.85 -7.97 -15.75
C ARG A 108 11.87 -6.92 -15.25
N GLN A 109 11.83 -5.75 -15.89
CA GLN A 109 10.90 -4.68 -15.56
C GLN A 109 9.46 -5.07 -15.92
N SER A 110 9.25 -5.78 -17.03
CA SER A 110 7.94 -6.32 -17.41
C SER A 110 7.41 -7.30 -16.35
N ARG A 111 8.21 -8.30 -15.98
CA ARG A 111 7.86 -9.26 -14.91
C ARG A 111 7.59 -8.59 -13.57
N HIS A 112 8.34 -7.54 -13.23
CA HIS A 112 8.12 -6.75 -12.02
C HIS A 112 6.78 -6.01 -12.08
N VAL A 113 6.45 -5.37 -13.20
CA VAL A 113 5.14 -4.74 -13.42
C VAL A 113 4.03 -5.79 -13.32
N ASP A 114 4.17 -6.96 -13.94
CA ASP A 114 3.18 -8.04 -13.85
C ASP A 114 3.01 -8.57 -12.43
N GLY A 115 4.09 -8.64 -11.65
CA GLY A 115 4.04 -8.97 -10.22
C GLY A 115 3.23 -7.94 -9.44
N LEU A 116 3.49 -6.64 -9.66
CA LEU A 116 2.75 -5.55 -9.02
C LEU A 116 1.27 -5.52 -9.42
N ARG A 117 0.94 -5.83 -10.67
CA ARG A 117 -0.47 -5.91 -11.12
C ARG A 117 -1.19 -7.07 -10.44
N ARG A 118 -0.56 -8.24 -10.35
CA ARG A 118 -1.14 -9.44 -9.71
C ARG A 118 -1.41 -9.28 -8.23
N SER A 119 -0.38 -9.00 -7.46
CA SER A 119 -0.46 -9.02 -6.01
C SER A 119 0.60 -8.10 -5.44
N ARG A 120 0.15 -7.00 -4.83
CA ARG A 120 1.03 -6.05 -4.17
C ARG A 120 0.41 -5.51 -2.90
N THR A 121 1.17 -4.73 -2.16
CA THR A 121 0.62 -3.80 -1.18
C THR A 121 0.47 -2.39 -1.77
N CYS A 122 -0.70 -1.80 -1.56
CA CYS A 122 -0.91 -0.35 -1.63
C CYS A 122 -0.82 0.14 -0.20
N TYR A 123 0.38 0.52 0.20
CA TYR A 123 0.71 0.77 1.60
C TYR A 123 0.66 -0.45 2.51
N ASP A 124 -0.13 -0.37 3.57
CA ASP A 124 -0.34 -1.41 4.57
C ASP A 124 -1.46 -2.38 4.20
N HIS A 125 -2.09 -2.20 3.02
CA HIS A 125 -3.18 -3.03 2.56
C HIS A 125 -2.92 -3.67 1.19
N VAL A 126 -3.53 -4.82 0.94
CA VAL A 126 -3.36 -5.58 -0.29
C VAL A 126 -4.07 -4.93 -1.48
N ALA A 127 -3.44 -4.99 -2.65
CA ALA A 127 -3.87 -4.34 -3.88
C ALA A 127 -3.47 -5.17 -5.13
N GLY A 128 -3.75 -4.62 -6.31
CA GLY A 128 -3.70 -5.35 -7.57
C GLY A 128 -4.89 -6.30 -7.70
N MET A 129 -4.77 -7.31 -8.57
CA MET A 129 -5.82 -8.31 -8.77
C MET A 129 -6.25 -8.98 -7.46
N LEU A 130 -5.31 -9.27 -6.57
CA LEU A 130 -5.63 -9.86 -5.27
C LEU A 130 -6.50 -8.95 -4.40
N GLY A 131 -6.12 -7.67 -4.25
CA GLY A 131 -6.87 -6.74 -3.41
C GLY A 131 -8.23 -6.35 -4.00
N VAL A 132 -8.32 -6.26 -5.33
CA VAL A 132 -9.59 -6.04 -6.03
C VAL A 132 -10.49 -7.27 -5.94
N GLY A 133 -9.95 -8.47 -6.14
CA GLY A 133 -10.69 -9.71 -5.99
C GLY A 133 -11.23 -9.90 -4.57
N LEU A 134 -10.43 -9.57 -3.55
CA LEU A 134 -10.86 -9.60 -2.15
C LEU A 134 -11.96 -8.59 -1.88
N MET A 135 -11.84 -7.36 -2.37
CA MET A 135 -12.90 -6.34 -2.23
C MET A 135 -14.22 -6.83 -2.84
N ARG A 136 -14.17 -7.42 -4.04
CA ARG A 136 -15.34 -7.99 -4.70
C ARG A 136 -15.97 -9.12 -3.91
N ALA A 137 -15.17 -10.09 -3.46
CA ALA A 137 -15.65 -11.19 -2.64
C ALA A 137 -16.37 -10.72 -1.37
N LEU A 138 -15.85 -9.70 -0.69
CA LEU A 138 -16.50 -9.12 0.49
C LEU A 138 -17.83 -8.43 0.17
N LEU A 139 -17.96 -7.82 -1.01
CA LEU A 139 -19.20 -7.21 -1.47
C LEU A 139 -20.22 -8.28 -1.90
N ASP A 140 -19.79 -9.29 -2.65
CA ASP A 140 -20.63 -10.38 -3.16
C ASP A 140 -21.20 -11.23 -2.01
N ALA A 141 -20.39 -11.46 -0.96
CA ALA A 141 -20.82 -12.11 0.28
C ALA A 141 -21.62 -11.18 1.21
N GLN A 142 -21.84 -9.92 0.83
CA GLN A 142 -22.55 -8.90 1.60
C GLN A 142 -21.92 -8.62 2.99
N LEU A 143 -20.61 -8.81 3.12
CA LEU A 143 -19.85 -8.43 4.31
C LEU A 143 -19.55 -6.93 4.32
N LEU A 144 -19.41 -6.36 3.12
CA LEU A 144 -19.37 -4.92 2.88
C LEU A 144 -20.60 -4.47 2.08
N THR A 145 -21.01 -3.22 2.27
CA THR A 145 -22.06 -2.56 1.49
C THR A 145 -21.66 -1.13 1.12
N GLY A 146 -22.48 -0.46 0.30
CA GLY A 146 -22.36 0.96 -0.04
C GLY A 146 -22.09 1.23 -1.52
N HIS A 147 -21.40 0.32 -2.23
CA HIS A 147 -21.10 0.47 -3.66
C HIS A 147 -20.64 -0.85 -4.30
N ASN A 148 -20.64 -0.93 -5.64
CA ASN A 148 -20.29 -2.15 -6.39
C ASN A 148 -18.78 -2.40 -6.61
N GLY A 149 -17.89 -1.63 -5.97
CA GLY A 149 -16.44 -1.81 -6.14
C GLY A 149 -15.83 -1.27 -7.44
N VAL A 150 -16.57 -0.54 -8.28
CA VAL A 150 -16.05 -0.03 -9.57
C VAL A 150 -16.01 1.49 -9.59
N HIS A 151 -14.86 2.10 -9.87
CA HIS A 151 -14.81 3.55 -10.03
C HIS A 151 -15.52 3.98 -11.33
N PRO A 152 -16.48 4.92 -11.29
CA PRO A 152 -17.14 5.42 -12.49
C PRO A 152 -16.14 5.99 -13.50
N SER A 153 -16.36 5.76 -14.80
CA SER A 153 -15.46 6.26 -15.86
C SER A 153 -15.64 7.76 -16.15
N THR A 154 -16.61 8.43 -15.51
CA THR A 154 -16.96 9.82 -15.78
C THR A 154 -15.91 10.79 -15.21
N ARG A 155 -15.59 11.86 -15.97
CA ARG A 155 -14.61 12.91 -15.58
C ARG A 155 -15.05 13.76 -14.37
N ALA A 156 -16.20 13.49 -13.78
CA ALA A 156 -16.82 14.28 -12.72
C ALA A 156 -16.52 13.75 -11.29
N GLY A 157 -15.88 12.59 -11.14
CA GLY A 157 -15.45 12.09 -9.84
C GLY A 157 -14.27 12.88 -9.28
N ARG A 158 -14.26 13.14 -7.96
CA ARG A 158 -13.08 13.70 -7.26
C ARG A 158 -12.02 12.63 -7.06
N ASP A 159 -12.42 11.37 -7.11
CA ASP A 159 -11.57 10.21 -6.97
C ASP A 159 -10.56 10.07 -8.11
N ARG A 160 -9.37 9.60 -7.74
CA ARG A 160 -8.25 9.43 -8.66
C ARG A 160 -7.69 8.01 -8.55
N PRO A 161 -7.26 7.39 -9.67
CA PRO A 161 -6.52 6.13 -9.64
C PRO A 161 -5.35 6.18 -8.66
N ALA A 162 -4.95 5.05 -8.10
CA ALA A 162 -3.91 4.86 -7.10
C ALA A 162 -4.06 5.67 -5.78
N SER A 163 -5.20 6.32 -5.52
CA SER A 163 -5.41 7.14 -4.32
C SER A 163 -6.60 6.65 -3.50
N TYR A 164 -6.66 7.07 -2.22
CA TYR A 164 -7.86 6.93 -1.41
C TYR A 164 -9.04 7.62 -2.10
N GLY A 165 -10.12 6.88 -2.27
CA GLY A 165 -11.37 7.47 -2.72
C GLY A 165 -12.10 8.18 -1.59
N ARG A 166 -12.91 9.15 -1.99
CA ARG A 166 -13.64 10.11 -1.18
C ARG A 166 -15.11 10.20 -1.62
N ASP A 167 -15.42 9.79 -2.83
CA ASP A 167 -16.77 9.92 -3.40
C ASP A 167 -17.75 8.86 -2.87
N VAL A 168 -17.24 7.71 -2.43
CA VAL A 168 -18.04 6.57 -1.97
C VAL A 168 -17.78 6.30 -0.48
N ARG A 169 -18.78 5.74 0.21
CA ARG A 169 -18.59 5.17 1.53
C ARG A 169 -18.94 3.69 1.50
N TYR A 170 -18.04 2.90 2.09
CA TYR A 170 -18.28 1.49 2.34
C TYR A 170 -18.54 1.29 3.82
N GLU A 171 -19.42 0.36 4.15
CA GLU A 171 -19.75 0.02 5.54
C GLU A 171 -19.67 -1.49 5.74
N VAL A 172 -19.24 -1.90 6.93
CA VAL A 172 -19.23 -3.31 7.32
C VAL A 172 -20.62 -3.68 7.84
N THR A 173 -21.25 -4.68 7.24
CA THR A 173 -22.58 -5.16 7.66
C THR A 173 -22.50 -5.91 8.99
N ALA A 174 -23.62 -6.10 9.69
CA ALA A 174 -23.65 -6.88 10.93
C ALA A 174 -23.11 -8.31 10.72
N ARG A 175 -23.45 -8.93 9.58
CA ARG A 175 -22.90 -10.21 9.13
C ARG A 175 -21.38 -10.11 8.89
N GLY A 176 -20.94 -9.07 8.18
CA GLY A 176 -19.53 -8.76 7.96
C GLY A 176 -18.73 -8.69 9.26
N ARG A 177 -19.26 -8.03 10.29
CA ARG A 177 -18.62 -7.97 11.61
C ARG A 177 -18.42 -9.35 12.22
N SER A 178 -19.44 -10.21 12.18
CA SER A 178 -19.38 -11.56 12.73
C SER A 178 -18.37 -12.44 11.96
N GLU A 179 -18.44 -12.45 10.63
CA GLU A 179 -17.58 -13.30 9.79
C GLU A 179 -16.12 -12.84 9.81
N LEU A 180 -15.86 -11.53 9.78
CA LEU A 180 -14.50 -10.99 9.91
C LEU A 180 -13.89 -11.35 11.26
N ARG A 181 -14.69 -11.29 12.35
CA ARG A 181 -14.23 -11.71 13.67
C ARG A 181 -13.89 -13.19 13.72
N GLN A 182 -14.70 -14.06 13.12
CA GLN A 182 -14.41 -15.50 12.99
C GLN A 182 -13.15 -15.76 12.16
N PHE A 183 -12.93 -14.97 11.11
CA PHE A 183 -11.71 -15.03 10.30
C PHE A 183 -10.46 -14.59 11.09
N GLY A 184 -10.62 -13.84 12.18
CA GLY A 184 -9.55 -13.35 13.03
C GLY A 184 -9.24 -11.86 12.85
N VAL A 185 -10.19 -11.08 12.32
CA VAL A 185 -10.11 -9.62 12.20
C VAL A 185 -11.16 -9.00 13.13
N ASP A 186 -10.71 -8.51 14.28
CA ASP A 186 -11.56 -7.83 15.25
C ASP A 186 -11.65 -6.33 14.93
N LEU A 187 -12.87 -5.84 14.68
CA LEU A 187 -13.13 -4.44 14.35
C LEU A 187 -13.12 -3.54 15.58
N ASP A 188 -13.42 -4.09 16.75
CA ASP A 188 -13.52 -3.30 17.99
C ASP A 188 -12.14 -2.97 18.56
N GLY A 189 -11.11 -3.73 18.15
CA GLY A 189 -9.70 -3.47 18.45
C GLY A 189 -8.98 -2.56 17.45
N LEU A 190 -9.67 -2.02 16.43
CA LEU A 190 -9.04 -1.19 15.41
C LEU A 190 -8.69 0.22 15.93
N PRO A 191 -7.63 0.87 15.38
CA PRO A 191 -7.22 2.20 15.84
C PRO A 191 -8.35 3.24 15.72
N PRO A 192 -8.71 3.95 16.81
CA PRO A 192 -9.92 4.78 16.85
C PRO A 192 -9.89 6.01 15.94
N ARG A 193 -8.69 6.49 15.58
CA ARG A 193 -8.51 7.65 14.69
C ARG A 193 -8.45 7.28 13.21
N ARG A 194 -8.34 5.98 12.88
CA ARG A 194 -8.29 5.53 11.49
C ARG A 194 -9.67 5.06 11.06
N PRO A 195 -10.23 5.60 9.96
CA PRO A 195 -11.51 5.12 9.45
C PRO A 195 -11.48 3.61 9.19
N VAL A 196 -12.51 2.91 9.67
CA VAL A 196 -12.62 1.45 9.57
C VAL A 196 -12.51 1.01 8.12
N THR A 197 -13.33 1.60 7.26
CA THR A 197 -13.37 1.34 5.83
C THR A 197 -12.89 2.58 5.07
N ARG A 198 -11.94 2.34 4.17
CA ARG A 198 -11.63 3.22 3.03
C ARG A 198 -11.54 2.33 1.79
N TYR A 199 -11.40 2.96 0.65
CA TYR A 199 -11.00 2.26 -0.56
C TYR A 199 -9.96 3.08 -1.28
N CYS A 200 -9.16 2.39 -2.07
CA CYS A 200 -8.27 2.99 -3.04
C CYS A 200 -8.74 2.60 -4.44
N VAL A 201 -8.63 3.52 -5.40
CA VAL A 201 -8.91 3.19 -6.81
C VAL A 201 -7.67 2.49 -7.37
N ASP A 202 -7.77 1.23 -7.75
CA ASP A 202 -6.65 0.47 -8.28
C ASP A 202 -6.36 0.87 -9.75
N TRP A 203 -5.15 1.36 -9.99
CA TRP A 203 -4.71 1.75 -11.32
C TRP A 203 -4.38 0.54 -12.21
N SER A 204 -3.98 -0.60 -11.64
CA SER A 204 -3.62 -1.79 -12.44
C SER A 204 -4.84 -2.51 -12.97
N GLU A 205 -5.95 -2.48 -12.23
CA GLU A 205 -7.16 -3.25 -12.51
C GLU A 205 -8.30 -2.40 -13.05
N ARG A 206 -8.02 -1.55 -14.04
CA ARG A 206 -9.05 -0.77 -14.76
C ARG A 206 -9.91 0.12 -13.84
N ARG A 207 -9.31 0.74 -12.82
CA ARG A 207 -10.00 1.62 -11.86
C ARG A 207 -11.01 0.90 -10.96
N GLN A 208 -10.73 -0.33 -10.55
CA GLN A 208 -11.55 -1.02 -9.54
C GLN A 208 -11.14 -0.62 -8.13
N HIS A 209 -12.04 -0.69 -7.17
CA HIS A 209 -11.73 -0.38 -5.77
C HIS A 209 -11.05 -1.57 -5.10
N HIS A 210 -10.06 -1.31 -4.26
CA HIS A 210 -9.53 -2.27 -3.30
C HIS A 210 -9.66 -1.73 -1.88
N LEU A 211 -9.79 -2.66 -0.92
CA LEU A 211 -10.10 -2.32 0.46
C LEU A 211 -8.91 -1.65 1.14
N ALA A 212 -9.16 -0.52 1.77
CA ALA A 212 -8.19 0.26 2.50
C ALA A 212 -8.74 0.67 3.87
N GLY A 213 -8.03 1.53 4.60
CA GLY A 213 -8.41 1.91 5.97
C GLY A 213 -8.00 0.84 6.98
N ALA A 214 -8.51 0.94 8.21
CA ALA A 214 -8.09 0.05 9.28
C ALA A 214 -8.42 -1.41 8.99
N LEU A 215 -9.58 -1.67 8.38
CA LEU A 215 -9.98 -3.01 7.94
C LEU A 215 -9.05 -3.56 6.84
N GLY A 216 -8.73 -2.75 5.81
CA GLY A 216 -7.82 -3.19 4.74
C GLY A 216 -6.45 -3.62 5.27
N ALA A 217 -5.93 -2.89 6.25
CA ALA A 217 -4.66 -3.23 6.90
C ALA A 217 -4.76 -4.49 7.77
N ALA A 218 -5.82 -4.60 8.59
CA ALA A 218 -6.03 -5.77 9.44
C ALA A 218 -6.21 -7.05 8.62
N MET A 219 -6.97 -6.98 7.52
CA MET A 219 -7.09 -8.08 6.55
C MET A 219 -5.73 -8.46 5.98
N THR A 220 -4.93 -7.48 5.57
CA THR A 220 -3.61 -7.73 4.99
C THR A 220 -2.68 -8.38 5.98
N HIS A 221 -2.65 -7.89 7.22
CA HIS A 221 -1.89 -8.49 8.31
C HIS A 221 -2.32 -9.93 8.55
N ARG A 222 -3.64 -10.18 8.60
CA ARG A 222 -4.19 -11.53 8.79
C ARG A 222 -3.79 -12.49 7.67
N LEU A 223 -3.73 -12.04 6.42
CA LEU A 223 -3.26 -12.86 5.29
C LEU A 223 -1.77 -13.22 5.43
N PHE A 224 -0.94 -12.33 5.97
CA PHE A 224 0.46 -12.64 6.29
C PHE A 224 0.57 -13.60 7.48
N ASP A 225 -0.21 -13.38 8.55
CA ASP A 225 -0.20 -14.22 9.76
C ASP A 225 -0.63 -15.66 9.46
N LEU A 226 -1.58 -15.85 8.54
CA LEU A 226 -2.01 -17.16 8.05
C LEU A 226 -1.01 -17.79 7.06
N GLY A 227 0.03 -17.06 6.65
CA GLY A 227 0.98 -17.48 5.61
C GLY A 227 0.34 -17.62 4.24
N TRP A 228 -0.82 -16.98 3.99
CA TRP A 228 -1.51 -17.02 2.69
C TRP A 228 -0.81 -16.14 1.66
N VAL A 229 -0.14 -15.10 2.13
CA VAL A 229 0.75 -14.27 1.33
C VAL A 229 2.12 -14.15 1.99
N ARG A 230 3.14 -13.94 1.16
CA ARG A 230 4.51 -13.68 1.61
C ARG A 230 5.15 -12.55 0.80
N PRO A 231 6.18 -11.88 1.33
CA PRO A 231 6.90 -10.87 0.56
C PRO A 231 7.50 -11.45 -0.71
N GLY A 232 7.38 -10.72 -1.82
CA GLY A 232 8.01 -11.05 -3.08
C GLY A 232 9.48 -10.60 -3.17
N ARG A 233 10.09 -10.79 -4.34
CA ARG A 233 11.50 -10.42 -4.61
C ARG A 233 11.72 -8.92 -4.81
N SER A 234 10.66 -8.13 -4.84
CA SER A 234 10.71 -6.68 -5.05
C SER A 234 9.82 -5.98 -4.03
N PRO A 235 10.12 -4.72 -3.65
CA PRO A 235 9.29 -3.97 -2.72
C PRO A 235 7.84 -3.91 -3.18
N ARG A 236 6.91 -3.92 -2.23
CA ARG A 236 5.44 -3.97 -2.43
C ARG A 236 4.92 -5.21 -3.13
N VAL A 237 5.69 -5.97 -3.90
CA VAL A 237 5.21 -7.22 -4.51
C VAL A 237 5.01 -8.26 -3.41
N ILE A 238 3.87 -8.93 -3.42
CA ILE A 238 3.59 -10.07 -2.54
C ILE A 238 3.24 -11.30 -3.39
N GLN A 239 3.48 -12.47 -2.84
CA GLN A 239 3.21 -13.74 -3.51
C GLN A 239 2.17 -14.51 -2.71
N VAL A 240 1.13 -14.98 -3.40
CA VAL A 240 0.15 -15.92 -2.84
C VAL A 240 0.81 -17.29 -2.73
N THR A 241 0.68 -17.93 -1.58
CA THR A 241 1.24 -19.26 -1.29
C THR A 241 0.24 -20.36 -1.69
N PRO A 242 0.66 -21.64 -1.75
CA PRO A 242 -0.29 -22.75 -1.94
C PRO A 242 -1.45 -22.73 -0.93
N SER A 243 -1.14 -22.58 0.35
CA SER A 243 -2.17 -22.47 1.40
C SER A 243 -3.04 -21.23 1.24
N GLY A 244 -2.49 -20.14 0.69
CA GLY A 244 -3.23 -18.94 0.35
C GLY A 244 -4.22 -19.14 -0.79
N VAL A 245 -3.86 -19.88 -1.84
CA VAL A 245 -4.79 -20.24 -2.92
C VAL A 245 -6.01 -20.96 -2.34
N ASP A 246 -5.79 -21.99 -1.53
CA ASP A 246 -6.87 -22.79 -0.94
C ASP A 246 -7.67 -21.98 0.10
N GLY A 247 -7.00 -21.13 0.87
CA GLY A 247 -7.63 -20.28 1.88
C GLY A 247 -8.54 -19.21 1.27
N LEU A 248 -8.05 -18.50 0.26
CA LEU A 248 -8.81 -17.44 -0.42
C LEU A 248 -10.05 -18.00 -1.12
N GLU A 249 -9.93 -19.16 -1.78
CA GLU A 249 -11.06 -19.84 -2.41
C GLU A 249 -12.08 -20.31 -1.36
N ARG A 250 -11.62 -20.98 -0.30
CA ARG A 250 -12.53 -21.55 0.72
C ARG A 250 -13.24 -20.49 1.56
N THR A 251 -12.53 -19.43 1.95
CA THR A 251 -13.06 -18.43 2.89
C THR A 251 -13.81 -17.32 2.19
N PHE A 252 -13.36 -16.89 1.01
CA PHE A 252 -13.93 -15.74 0.30
C PHE A 252 -14.57 -16.11 -1.04
N ALA A 253 -14.62 -17.40 -1.42
CA ALA A 253 -15.13 -17.85 -2.72
C ALA A 253 -14.47 -17.13 -3.91
N MET A 254 -13.19 -16.75 -3.76
CA MET A 254 -12.45 -16.03 -4.79
C MET A 254 -12.05 -16.97 -5.93
N ASP A 255 -12.17 -16.49 -7.17
CA ASP A 255 -11.51 -17.14 -8.31
C ASP A 255 -9.98 -17.02 -8.15
N VAL A 256 -9.33 -18.16 -7.91
CA VAL A 256 -7.89 -18.26 -7.69
C VAL A 256 -7.13 -18.94 -8.82
N SER A 257 -7.77 -19.17 -9.97
CA SER A 257 -7.20 -19.87 -11.13
C SER A 257 -5.80 -19.37 -11.52
N SER A 258 -5.64 -18.06 -11.63
CA SER A 258 -4.37 -17.41 -12.00
C SER A 258 -3.22 -17.62 -11.01
N TRP A 259 -3.52 -17.83 -9.72
CA TRP A 259 -2.51 -18.14 -8.69
C TRP A 259 -2.28 -19.64 -8.57
N ARG A 260 -3.33 -20.47 -8.76
CA ARG A 260 -3.22 -21.92 -8.79
C ARG A 260 -2.23 -22.38 -9.84
N GLU A 261 -2.32 -21.87 -11.07
CA GLU A 261 -1.37 -22.15 -12.16
C GLU A 261 0.09 -21.78 -11.82
N GLN A 262 0.32 -20.73 -11.03
CA GLN A 262 1.67 -20.28 -10.65
C GLN A 262 2.27 -21.12 -9.53
N VAL A 263 1.42 -21.64 -8.65
CA VAL A 263 1.86 -22.50 -7.55
C VAL A 263 2.10 -23.93 -8.04
N THR A 264 1.30 -24.41 -8.98
CA THR A 264 1.41 -25.78 -9.54
C THR A 264 2.29 -25.87 -10.79
N GLY A 265 2.56 -24.75 -11.46
CA GLY A 265 3.43 -24.70 -12.63
C GLY A 265 4.88 -25.08 -12.30
N PRO A 266 5.64 -25.65 -13.25
CA PRO A 266 7.07 -25.89 -13.06
C PRO A 266 7.74 -24.57 -12.66
N PRO A 267 8.70 -24.58 -11.71
CA PRO A 267 9.39 -23.35 -11.30
C PRO A 267 9.93 -22.68 -12.56
N LEU A 268 9.49 -21.45 -12.83
CA LEU A 268 9.99 -20.65 -13.96
C LEU A 268 11.51 -20.73 -13.92
N LEU A 269 12.09 -21.42 -14.92
CA LEU A 269 13.53 -21.60 -15.05
C LEU A 269 14.19 -20.26 -14.75
N ALA A 270 14.98 -20.24 -13.68
CA ALA A 270 15.79 -19.09 -13.34
C ALA A 270 16.60 -18.77 -14.59
N ALA A 271 16.27 -17.66 -15.25
CA ALA A 271 17.07 -17.14 -16.35
C ALA A 271 18.49 -16.98 -15.80
N ALA A 272 19.36 -17.87 -16.26
CA ALA A 272 20.73 -17.98 -15.80
C ALA A 272 21.49 -16.70 -16.15
N ARG A 273 22.15 -16.15 -15.11
CA ARG A 273 23.30 -15.22 -15.10
C ARG A 273 23.10 -13.86 -15.77
#